data_AF-A0A7X6ZQ92-F1
#
_entry.id   AF-A0A7X6ZQ92-F1
#
_cell.length_a   1.000
_cell.length_b   1.000
_cell.length_c   1.000
_cell.angle_alpha   90.00
_cell.angle_beta   90.00
_cell.angle_gamma   90.00
#
_symmetry.space_group_name_H-M   'P 1'
#
loop_
_entity.id
_entity.type
_entity.pdbx_description
1 polymer ?
#
loop_
_entity_poly.entity_id
_entity_poly.type
_entity_poly.pdbx_seq_one_letter_code
_entity_poly.pdbx_strand_id
1 'polypeptide(L)'
;MKNKIRAYALLLVFAILTVLSGLAFLNNVSAVVKWWTTFSEMGGDATLIPASCPGVLPYFDWSAVDYSCVTTFVPFLGFFLITLGLTRALLGRPQNPEIFPFFRGYDQLNIALGLIGTLWGIIIIGFFEMDSVTMGHLMMCLHTALFSTLMAVLWVFIADHAILRPLCLTVLNELQGIDGEDEDLIEVIDKLTASAFGLKGVWDGNREHLATLNDAIVLTRNELQQLGDVGKRVGDVLEGELTKSARSLISEMSEASGQLSTQYERLEKAMLERHAKLDASQAEVTGLVGTLTEVITGIQSIHDKFVITAEKISSENAALVSSLGAERNASGILRGKVAELEGESEGRQKQINELMEKIKTVDEAFNKRVDDLRIDNERLSKELIEMEGKKNVAVRDADESRGKAEKAEKLLEKIRSAFNI
;
A
#
# COMPACT_ATOMS: atom_id res chain seq x y z
N MET A 1 -8.69 -49.90 -37.49
CA MET A 1 -8.23 -50.08 -36.09
C MET A 1 -6.71 -49.91 -35.94
N LYS A 2 -5.88 -50.54 -36.79
CA LYS A 2 -4.41 -50.42 -36.74
C LYS A 2 -3.89 -48.96 -36.78
N ASN A 3 -4.47 -48.11 -37.63
CA ASN A 3 -4.06 -46.71 -37.81
C ASN A 3 -4.25 -45.87 -36.53
N LYS A 4 -5.36 -46.09 -35.80
CA LYS A 4 -5.60 -45.41 -34.52
C LYS A 4 -4.59 -45.84 -33.45
N ILE A 5 -4.19 -47.12 -33.43
CA ILE A 5 -3.20 -47.64 -32.47
C ILE A 5 -1.84 -46.97 -32.70
N ARG A 6 -1.40 -46.83 -33.95
CA ARG A 6 -0.16 -46.09 -34.30
C ARG A 6 -0.22 -44.63 -33.86
N ALA A 7 -1.32 -43.94 -34.13
CA ALA A 7 -1.52 -42.56 -33.71
C ALA A 7 -1.51 -42.38 -32.19
N TYR A 8 -2.14 -43.29 -31.43
CA TYR A 8 -2.08 -43.27 -29.96
C TYR A 8 -0.68 -43.57 -29.41
N ALA A 9 0.06 -44.50 -30.03
CA ALA A 9 1.44 -44.81 -29.65
C ALA A 9 2.35 -43.60 -29.86
N LEU A 10 2.23 -42.92 -31.01
CA LEU A 10 3.00 -41.71 -31.30
C LEU A 10 2.62 -40.56 -30.39
N LEU A 11 1.33 -40.37 -30.11
CA LEU A 11 0.88 -39.39 -29.12
C LEU A 11 1.54 -39.64 -27.76
N LEU A 12 1.59 -40.90 -27.31
CA LEU A 12 2.21 -41.25 -26.03
C LEU A 12 3.72 -40.99 -26.04
N VAL A 13 4.42 -41.36 -27.12
CA VAL A 13 5.86 -41.06 -27.28
C VAL A 13 6.13 -39.56 -27.24
N PHE A 14 5.39 -38.77 -28.02
CA PHE A 14 5.57 -37.32 -28.05
C PHE A 14 5.14 -36.64 -26.74
N ALA A 15 4.13 -37.17 -26.05
CA ALA A 15 3.75 -36.69 -24.72
C ALA A 15 4.88 -36.93 -23.70
N ILE A 16 5.50 -38.12 -23.69
CA ILE A 16 6.66 -38.41 -22.84
C ILE A 16 7.83 -37.49 -23.18
N LEU A 17 8.15 -37.33 -24.46
CA LEU A 17 9.22 -36.42 -24.90
C LEU A 17 8.93 -34.97 -24.52
N THR A 18 7.68 -34.52 -24.62
CA THR A 18 7.25 -33.19 -24.18
C THR A 18 7.51 -33.00 -22.69
N VAL A 19 7.16 -33.99 -21.86
CA VAL A 19 7.40 -33.92 -20.41
C VAL A 19 8.90 -33.89 -20.12
N LEU A 20 9.70 -34.76 -20.75
CA LEU A 20 11.14 -34.81 -20.54
C LEU A 20 11.84 -33.52 -20.99
N SER A 21 11.50 -33.00 -22.17
CA SER A 21 12.02 -31.72 -22.66
C SER A 21 11.53 -30.54 -21.82
N GLY A 22 10.30 -30.59 -21.30
CA GLY A 22 9.77 -29.59 -20.37
C GLY A 22 10.52 -29.58 -19.04
N LEU A 23 10.86 -30.75 -18.50
CA LEU A 23 11.71 -30.86 -17.30
C LEU A 23 13.13 -30.33 -17.55
N ALA A 24 13.72 -30.64 -18.72
CA ALA A 24 15.02 -30.10 -19.11
C ALA A 24 14.98 -28.56 -19.23
N PHE A 25 13.93 -28.02 -19.86
CA PHE A 25 13.72 -26.58 -19.98
C PHE A 25 13.54 -25.91 -18.61
N LEU A 26 12.71 -26.46 -17.72
CA LEU A 26 12.56 -25.95 -16.36
C LEU A 26 13.88 -25.99 -15.57
N ASN A 27 14.67 -27.05 -15.77
CA ASN A 27 15.99 -27.15 -15.16
C ASN A 27 16.92 -26.03 -15.62
N ASN A 28 16.96 -25.77 -16.94
CA ASN A 28 17.77 -24.72 -17.53
C ASN A 28 17.31 -23.32 -17.08
N VAL A 29 16.00 -23.06 -17.07
CA VAL A 29 15.44 -21.80 -16.52
C VAL A 29 15.87 -21.60 -15.07
N SER A 30 15.81 -22.64 -14.23
CA SER A 30 16.29 -22.51 -12.85
C SER A 30 17.79 -22.25 -12.76
N ALA A 31 18.60 -22.83 -13.64
CA ALA A 31 20.04 -22.57 -13.70
C ALA A 31 20.30 -21.10 -14.07
N VAL A 32 19.59 -20.57 -15.07
CA VAL A 32 19.68 -19.16 -15.49
C VAL A 32 19.23 -18.21 -14.39
N VAL A 33 18.13 -18.51 -13.69
CA VAL A 33 17.66 -17.68 -12.57
C VAL A 33 18.71 -17.63 -11.46
N LYS A 34 19.28 -18.78 -11.07
CA LYS A 34 20.35 -18.84 -10.07
C LYS A 34 21.62 -18.12 -10.53
N TRP A 35 21.95 -18.23 -11.81
CA TRP A 35 23.05 -17.48 -12.42
C TRP A 35 22.81 -15.98 -12.27
N TRP A 36 21.62 -15.49 -12.60
CA TRP A 36 21.25 -14.08 -12.51
C TRP A 36 21.19 -13.55 -11.06
N THR A 37 20.66 -14.34 -10.12
CA THR A 37 20.67 -13.94 -8.70
C THR A 37 22.09 -13.83 -8.17
N THR A 38 22.96 -14.80 -8.50
CA THR A 38 24.37 -14.77 -8.11
C THR A 38 25.09 -13.58 -8.75
N PHE A 39 24.84 -13.32 -10.03
CA PHE A 39 25.39 -12.15 -10.73
C PHE A 39 25.01 -10.83 -10.03
N SER A 40 23.74 -10.69 -9.65
CA SER A 40 23.24 -9.50 -8.95
C SER A 40 23.83 -9.37 -7.54
N GLU A 41 24.03 -10.48 -6.82
CA GLU A 41 24.66 -10.49 -5.49
C GLU A 41 26.15 -10.15 -5.57
N MET A 42 26.83 -10.53 -6.65
CA MET A 42 28.25 -10.24 -6.90
C MET A 42 28.50 -8.86 -7.53
N GLY A 43 27.51 -7.96 -7.50
CA GLY A 43 27.68 -6.58 -7.95
C GLY A 43 27.75 -6.40 -9.48
N GLY A 44 27.35 -7.40 -10.26
CA GLY A 44 27.33 -7.33 -11.71
C GLY A 44 28.61 -7.77 -12.41
N ASP A 45 29.47 -8.54 -11.74
CA ASP A 45 30.65 -9.16 -12.34
C ASP A 45 30.43 -10.65 -12.62
N ALA A 46 30.41 -11.03 -13.91
CA ALA A 46 30.22 -12.40 -14.34
C ALA A 46 31.43 -13.32 -14.05
N THR A 47 32.61 -12.80 -13.72
CA THR A 47 33.79 -13.61 -13.37
C THR A 47 33.68 -14.29 -12.01
N LEU A 48 32.89 -13.72 -11.11
CA LEU A 48 32.69 -14.21 -9.74
C LEU A 48 31.62 -15.32 -9.66
N ILE A 49 30.99 -15.64 -10.79
CA ILE A 49 29.94 -16.67 -10.85
C ILE A 49 30.59 -18.06 -11.00
N PRO A 50 30.15 -19.07 -10.24
CA PRO A 50 30.60 -20.44 -10.43
C PRO A 50 30.33 -20.94 -11.85
N ALA A 51 31.27 -21.72 -12.40
CA ALA A 51 31.24 -22.21 -13.77
C ALA A 51 29.98 -23.05 -14.13
N SER A 52 29.31 -23.61 -13.13
CA SER A 52 28.04 -24.31 -13.31
C SER A 52 27.05 -23.93 -12.20
N CYS A 53 25.87 -23.45 -12.57
CA CYS A 53 24.74 -23.29 -11.65
C CYS A 53 23.82 -24.52 -11.78
N PRO A 54 23.72 -25.38 -10.75
CA PRO A 54 22.86 -26.55 -10.83
C PRO A 54 21.39 -26.13 -10.90
N GLY A 55 20.58 -26.83 -11.68
CA GLY A 55 19.15 -26.58 -11.79
C GLY A 55 18.37 -27.11 -10.57
N VAL A 56 17.09 -27.43 -10.77
CA VAL A 56 16.24 -28.07 -9.74
C VAL A 56 16.52 -29.56 -9.65
N LEU A 57 16.90 -30.18 -10.76
CA LEU A 57 17.10 -31.62 -10.91
C LEU A 57 18.53 -31.90 -11.38
N PRO A 58 19.44 -32.37 -10.49
CA PRO A 58 20.85 -32.58 -10.83
C PRO A 58 21.08 -33.51 -12.03
N TYR A 59 20.19 -34.48 -12.23
CA TYR A 59 20.23 -35.41 -13.37
C TYR A 59 20.00 -34.74 -14.73
N PHE A 60 19.46 -33.52 -14.77
CA PHE A 60 19.23 -32.74 -15.99
C PHE A 60 20.20 -31.57 -16.13
N ASP A 61 21.21 -31.44 -15.26
CA ASP A 61 22.17 -30.33 -15.33
C ASP A 61 23.02 -30.37 -16.60
N TRP A 62 23.21 -31.55 -17.19
CA TRP A 62 23.85 -31.72 -18.50
C TRP A 62 23.08 -31.03 -19.64
N SER A 63 21.79 -30.73 -19.46
CA SER A 63 20.94 -30.04 -20.45
C SER A 63 20.94 -28.52 -20.30
N ALA A 64 21.50 -27.98 -19.20
CA ALA A 64 21.69 -26.54 -19.00
C ALA A 64 22.99 -26.07 -19.67
N VAL A 65 23.06 -26.28 -20.99
CA VAL A 65 24.27 -26.07 -21.80
C VAL A 65 24.41 -24.59 -22.23
N ASP A 66 23.30 -23.85 -22.24
CA ASP A 66 23.18 -22.47 -22.68
C ASP A 66 22.37 -21.63 -21.70
N TYR A 67 22.84 -20.42 -21.38
CA TYR A 67 22.10 -19.50 -20.52
C TYR A 67 20.96 -18.77 -21.24
N SER A 68 20.71 -19.05 -22.52
CA SER A 68 19.58 -18.51 -23.29
C SER A 68 18.31 -19.37 -23.19
N CYS A 69 18.41 -20.58 -22.64
CA CYS A 69 17.38 -21.61 -22.60
C CYS A 69 16.86 -22.10 -23.97
N VAL A 70 17.39 -21.60 -25.08
CA VAL A 70 16.88 -21.88 -26.44
C VAL A 70 17.09 -23.36 -26.79
N THR A 71 18.22 -23.94 -26.41
CA THR A 71 18.54 -25.35 -26.71
C THR A 71 17.52 -26.34 -26.14
N THR A 72 16.90 -25.99 -25.01
CA THR A 72 15.91 -26.83 -24.31
C THR A 72 14.47 -26.41 -24.64
N PHE A 73 14.25 -25.12 -24.89
CA PHE A 73 12.94 -24.58 -25.24
C PHE A 73 12.45 -25.04 -26.61
N VAL A 74 13.32 -25.02 -27.63
CA VAL A 74 12.93 -25.40 -29.01
C VAL A 74 12.40 -26.84 -29.08
N PRO A 75 13.09 -27.86 -28.50
CA PRO A 75 12.55 -29.21 -28.44
C PRO A 75 11.26 -29.33 -27.65
N PHE A 76 11.16 -28.65 -26.49
CA PHE A 76 9.95 -28.66 -25.67
C PHE A 76 8.74 -28.12 -26.44
N LEU A 77 8.89 -26.93 -27.06
CA LEU A 77 7.84 -26.31 -27.85
C LEU A 77 7.42 -27.20 -29.01
N GLY A 78 8.39 -27.80 -29.70
CA GLY A 78 8.12 -28.67 -30.84
C GLY A 78 7.33 -29.93 -30.46
N PHE A 79 7.78 -30.68 -29.44
CA PHE A 79 7.05 -31.87 -28.97
C PHE A 79 5.68 -31.53 -28.39
N PHE A 80 5.55 -30.39 -27.70
CA PHE A 80 4.27 -29.92 -27.19
C PHE A 80 3.25 -29.67 -28.31
N LEU A 81 3.68 -28.98 -29.38
CA LEU A 81 2.83 -28.69 -30.53
C LEU A 81 2.44 -29.97 -31.28
N ILE A 82 3.37 -30.92 -31.42
CA ILE A 82 3.08 -32.24 -32.01
C ILE A 82 2.03 -33.00 -31.20
N THR A 83 2.22 -33.06 -29.87
CA THR A 83 1.28 -33.73 -28.96
C THR A 83 -0.12 -33.12 -29.07
N LEU A 84 -0.19 -31.79 -29.11
CA LEU A 84 -1.45 -31.05 -29.23
C LEU A 84 -2.10 -31.24 -30.62
N GLY A 85 -1.30 -31.24 -31.69
CA GLY A 85 -1.73 -31.52 -33.05
C GLY A 85 -2.30 -32.92 -33.21
N LEU A 86 -1.57 -33.94 -32.76
CA LEU A 86 -2.01 -35.34 -32.78
C LEU A 86 -3.25 -35.57 -31.92
N THR A 87 -3.35 -34.93 -30.75
CA THR A 87 -4.56 -35.00 -29.91
C THR A 87 -5.78 -34.44 -30.66
N ARG A 88 -5.63 -33.30 -31.33
CA ARG A 88 -6.72 -32.71 -32.13
C ARG A 88 -7.10 -33.58 -33.32
N ALA A 89 -6.12 -34.18 -34.00
CA ALA A 89 -6.36 -35.11 -35.10
C ALA A 89 -7.12 -36.37 -34.63
N LEU A 90 -6.73 -36.96 -33.51
CA LEU A 90 -7.41 -38.12 -32.91
C LEU A 90 -8.84 -37.82 -32.45
N LEU A 91 -9.12 -36.59 -32.03
CA LEU A 91 -10.47 -36.10 -31.70
C LEU A 91 -11.32 -35.79 -32.93
N GLY A 92 -10.81 -36.01 -34.16
CA GLY A 92 -11.54 -35.79 -35.40
C GLY A 92 -11.70 -34.32 -35.78
N ARG A 93 -10.87 -33.42 -35.23
CA ARG A 93 -10.90 -32.00 -35.62
C ARG A 93 -10.16 -31.80 -36.94
N PRO A 94 -10.71 -31.02 -37.89
CA PRO A 94 -10.04 -30.77 -39.17
C PRO A 94 -8.66 -30.13 -38.93
N GLN A 95 -7.63 -30.70 -39.54
CA GLN A 95 -6.26 -30.17 -39.57
C GLN A 95 -5.89 -29.85 -41.01
N ASN A 96 -5.13 -28.78 -41.21
CA ASN A 96 -4.57 -28.45 -42.52
C ASN A 96 -3.27 -29.25 -42.72
N PRO A 97 -3.19 -30.15 -43.72
CA PRO A 97 -2.00 -30.97 -44.00
C PRO A 97 -0.75 -30.14 -44.32
N GLU A 98 -0.87 -28.95 -44.91
CA GLU A 98 0.29 -28.16 -45.34
C GLU A 98 1.12 -27.61 -44.17
N ILE A 99 0.49 -27.44 -43.01
CA ILE A 99 1.12 -26.82 -41.84
C ILE A 99 1.25 -27.79 -40.66
N PHE A 100 0.57 -28.94 -40.70
CA PHE A 100 0.61 -29.94 -39.64
C PHE A 100 2.04 -30.51 -39.46
N PRO A 101 2.51 -30.75 -38.22
CA PRO A 101 1.82 -30.58 -36.93
C PRO A 101 1.94 -29.17 -36.32
N PHE A 102 2.51 -28.22 -37.04
CA PHE A 102 2.84 -26.87 -36.57
C PHE A 102 1.90 -25.79 -37.14
N PHE A 103 2.37 -24.53 -37.11
CA PHE A 103 1.67 -23.38 -37.64
C PHE A 103 2.54 -22.66 -38.67
N ARG A 104 1.90 -21.80 -39.48
CA ARG A 104 2.60 -21.00 -40.49
C ARG A 104 3.61 -20.06 -39.82
N GLY A 105 4.88 -20.18 -40.16
CA GLY A 105 5.96 -19.38 -39.57
C GLY A 105 6.66 -20.02 -38.37
N TYR A 106 6.37 -21.29 -38.04
CA TYR A 106 7.09 -22.04 -37.00
C TYR A 106 8.60 -22.08 -37.24
N ASP A 107 9.02 -22.33 -38.49
CA ASP A 107 10.44 -22.35 -38.89
C ASP A 107 11.11 -20.99 -38.64
N GLN A 108 10.43 -19.89 -39.00
CA GLN A 108 10.91 -18.54 -38.77
C GLN A 108 11.01 -18.23 -37.27
N LEU A 109 10.06 -18.71 -36.46
CA LEU A 109 10.10 -18.57 -35.01
C LEU A 109 11.31 -19.31 -34.42
N ASN A 110 11.56 -20.56 -34.81
CA ASN A 110 12.71 -21.32 -34.30
C ASN A 110 14.04 -20.68 -34.71
N ILE A 111 14.15 -20.20 -35.95
CA ILE A 111 15.34 -19.46 -36.40
C ILE A 111 15.50 -18.16 -35.59
N ALA A 112 14.42 -17.42 -35.35
CA ALA A 112 14.45 -16.22 -34.52
C ALA A 112 14.83 -16.53 -33.06
N LEU A 113 14.35 -17.63 -32.49
CA LEU A 113 14.76 -18.11 -31.16
C LEU A 113 16.26 -18.44 -31.13
N GLY A 114 16.78 -19.08 -32.19
CA GLY A 114 18.22 -19.28 -32.37
C GLY A 114 19.00 -17.97 -32.33
N LEU A 115 18.56 -16.97 -33.10
CA LEU A 115 19.16 -15.63 -33.14
C LEU A 115 19.09 -14.92 -31.78
N ILE A 116 17.97 -15.05 -31.05
CA ILE A 116 17.84 -14.52 -29.69
C ILE A 116 18.88 -15.16 -28.77
N GLY A 117 19.11 -16.47 -28.89
CA GLY A 117 20.14 -17.14 -28.10
C GLY A 117 21.56 -16.69 -28.45
N THR A 118 21.84 -16.41 -29.73
CA THR A 118 23.10 -15.78 -30.15
C THR A 118 23.26 -14.38 -29.60
N LEU A 119 22.22 -13.55 -29.70
CA LEU A 119 22.23 -12.18 -29.16
C LEU A 119 22.47 -12.20 -27.65
N TRP A 120 21.83 -13.13 -26.94
CA TRP A 120 22.03 -13.30 -25.51
C TRP A 120 23.47 -13.69 -25.17
N GLY A 121 24.06 -14.64 -25.91
CA GLY A 121 25.47 -14.99 -25.74
C GLY A 121 26.42 -13.81 -25.94
N ILE A 122 26.12 -12.90 -26.89
CA ILE A 122 26.87 -11.66 -27.11
C ILE A 122 26.67 -10.68 -25.95
N ILE A 123 25.45 -10.52 -25.44
CA ILE A 123 25.15 -9.64 -24.31
C ILE A 123 25.91 -10.10 -23.06
N ILE A 124 25.97 -11.40 -22.80
CA ILE A 124 26.70 -11.95 -21.65
C ILE A 124 28.19 -11.57 -21.69
N ILE A 125 28.81 -11.46 -22.87
CA ILE A 125 30.21 -10.99 -23.00
C ILE A 125 30.36 -9.59 -22.38
N GLY A 126 29.37 -8.72 -22.56
CA GLY A 126 29.35 -7.37 -22.00
C GLY A 126 29.20 -7.30 -20.47
N PHE A 127 28.91 -8.42 -19.81
CA PHE A 127 28.84 -8.51 -18.34
C PHE A 127 30.15 -8.97 -17.70
N PHE A 128 31.21 -9.17 -18.49
CA PHE A 128 32.56 -9.42 -17.97
C PHE A 128 33.38 -8.12 -17.95
N GLU A 129 34.15 -7.91 -16.88
CA GLU A 129 35.18 -6.87 -16.88
C GLU A 129 36.29 -7.24 -17.87
N MET A 130 36.59 -6.34 -18.81
CA MET A 130 37.52 -6.58 -19.94
C MET A 130 38.93 -6.99 -19.51
N ASP A 131 39.34 -6.59 -18.29
CA ASP A 131 40.69 -6.84 -17.75
C ASP A 131 40.82 -8.21 -17.05
N SER A 132 39.71 -8.89 -16.76
CA SER A 132 39.66 -10.17 -16.03
C SER A 132 39.07 -11.33 -16.86
N VAL A 133 38.76 -11.09 -18.14
CA VAL A 133 38.20 -12.11 -19.04
C VAL A 133 39.21 -13.23 -19.29
N THR A 134 38.94 -14.41 -18.75
CA THR A 134 39.65 -15.63 -19.14
C THR A 134 39.06 -16.23 -20.42
N MET A 135 39.88 -16.96 -21.19
CA MET A 135 39.43 -17.68 -22.40
C MET A 135 38.25 -18.63 -22.13
N GLY A 136 38.12 -19.15 -20.90
CA GLY A 136 37.01 -20.01 -20.50
C GLY A 136 35.66 -19.29 -20.46
N HIS A 137 35.61 -18.03 -20.02
CA HIS A 137 34.38 -17.23 -19.99
C HIS A 137 33.92 -16.87 -21.41
N LEU A 138 34.87 -16.50 -22.28
CA LEU A 138 34.57 -16.23 -23.69
C LEU A 138 34.07 -17.50 -24.40
N MET A 139 34.69 -18.65 -24.12
CA MET A 139 34.26 -19.93 -24.65
C MET A 139 32.84 -20.29 -24.20
N MET A 140 32.46 -20.01 -22.95
CA MET A 140 31.09 -20.21 -22.43
C MET A 140 30.04 -19.32 -23.14
N CYS A 141 30.37 -18.05 -23.39
CA CYS A 141 29.50 -17.13 -24.13
C CYS A 141 29.32 -17.57 -25.58
N LEU A 142 30.43 -17.94 -26.22
CA LEU A 142 30.42 -18.46 -27.58
C LEU A 142 29.67 -19.79 -27.67
N HIS A 143 29.79 -20.64 -26.65
CA HIS A 143 29.05 -21.88 -26.53
C HIS A 143 27.54 -21.61 -26.47
N THR A 144 27.11 -20.70 -25.60
CA THR A 144 25.70 -20.28 -25.51
C THR A 144 25.18 -19.75 -26.85
N ALA A 145 25.98 -18.93 -27.55
CA ALA A 145 25.60 -18.32 -28.81
C ALA A 145 25.50 -19.33 -29.97
N LEU A 146 26.48 -20.24 -30.09
CA LEU A 146 26.56 -21.24 -31.15
C LEU A 146 25.61 -22.42 -30.90
N PHE A 147 25.45 -22.88 -29.66
CA PHE A 147 24.55 -24.01 -29.37
C PHE A 147 23.09 -23.64 -29.56
N SER A 148 22.70 -22.41 -29.22
CA SER A 148 21.32 -21.93 -29.45
C SER A 148 20.94 -21.95 -30.93
N THR A 149 21.84 -21.46 -31.81
CA THR A 149 21.62 -21.47 -33.26
C THR A 149 21.73 -22.86 -33.84
N LEU A 150 22.73 -23.64 -33.43
CA LEU A 150 22.90 -25.01 -33.87
C LEU A 150 21.66 -25.84 -33.54
N MET A 151 21.13 -25.76 -32.32
CA MET A 151 19.92 -26.50 -31.93
C MET A 151 18.69 -26.04 -32.71
N ALA A 152 18.51 -24.73 -32.95
CA ALA A 152 17.42 -24.25 -33.79
C ALA A 152 17.51 -24.78 -35.23
N VAL A 153 18.71 -24.78 -35.83
CA VAL A 153 18.95 -25.30 -37.18
C VAL A 153 18.76 -26.81 -37.25
N LEU A 154 19.36 -27.57 -36.32
CA LEU A 154 19.19 -29.02 -36.24
C LEU A 154 17.72 -29.39 -36.02
N TRP A 155 17.00 -28.64 -35.19
CA TRP A 155 15.59 -28.86 -34.96
C TRP A 155 14.77 -28.63 -36.24
N VAL A 156 14.98 -27.53 -36.95
CA VAL A 156 14.21 -27.23 -38.17
C VAL A 156 14.56 -28.19 -39.31
N PHE A 157 15.85 -28.30 -39.66
CA PHE A 157 16.24 -29.01 -40.88
C PHE A 157 16.32 -30.53 -40.73
N ILE A 158 16.67 -31.03 -39.54
CA ILE A 158 16.83 -32.47 -39.31
C ILE A 158 15.62 -33.03 -38.58
N ALA A 159 15.27 -32.49 -37.41
CA ALA A 159 14.17 -33.04 -36.64
C ALA A 159 12.82 -32.78 -37.31
N ASP A 160 12.48 -31.53 -37.59
CA ASP A 160 11.19 -31.13 -38.13
C ASP A 160 11.01 -31.62 -39.58
N HIS A 161 11.79 -31.07 -40.52
CA HIS A 161 11.62 -31.33 -41.96
C HIS A 161 11.89 -32.79 -42.36
N ALA A 162 12.93 -33.43 -41.80
CA ALA A 162 13.31 -34.76 -42.25
C ALA A 162 12.58 -35.90 -41.51
N ILE A 163 12.13 -35.70 -40.27
CA ILE A 163 11.62 -36.78 -39.42
C ILE A 163 10.18 -36.52 -38.96
N LEU A 164 9.93 -35.40 -38.27
CA LEU A 164 8.70 -35.18 -37.53
C LEU A 164 7.51 -34.86 -38.44
N ARG A 165 7.67 -33.96 -39.41
CA ARG A 165 6.60 -33.63 -40.38
C ARG A 165 6.18 -34.82 -41.23
N PRO A 166 7.08 -35.54 -41.92
CA PRO A 166 6.71 -36.70 -42.72
C PRO A 166 5.93 -37.72 -41.88
N LEU A 167 6.44 -38.07 -40.71
CA LEU A 167 5.81 -39.04 -39.81
C LEU A 167 4.42 -38.58 -39.33
N CYS A 168 4.28 -37.31 -38.98
CA CYS A 168 3.01 -36.73 -38.55
C CYS A 168 1.99 -36.67 -39.71
N LEU A 169 2.44 -36.37 -40.94
CA LEU A 169 1.58 -36.32 -42.12
C LEU A 169 1.09 -37.70 -42.54
N THR A 170 1.95 -38.73 -42.51
CA THR A 170 1.53 -40.12 -42.75
C THR A 170 0.40 -40.50 -41.79
N VAL A 171 0.55 -40.21 -40.51
CA VAL A 171 -0.48 -40.51 -39.49
C VAL A 171 -1.74 -39.67 -39.70
N LEU A 172 -1.61 -38.41 -40.11
CA LEU A 172 -2.77 -37.56 -40.38
C LEU A 172 -3.57 -38.07 -41.58
N ASN A 173 -2.91 -38.44 -42.67
CA ASN A 173 -3.54 -39.02 -43.86
C ASN A 173 -4.23 -40.34 -43.52
N GLU A 174 -3.57 -41.22 -42.77
CA GLU A 174 -4.13 -42.48 -42.26
C GLU A 174 -5.37 -42.26 -41.37
N LEU A 175 -5.44 -41.17 -40.60
CA LEU A 175 -6.56 -40.82 -39.72
C LEU A 175 -7.73 -40.17 -40.47
N GLN A 176 -7.44 -39.40 -41.53
CA GLN A 176 -8.44 -38.71 -42.35
C GLN A 176 -9.07 -39.63 -43.41
N GLY A 177 -8.55 -40.85 -43.58
CA GLY A 177 -9.08 -41.79 -44.59
C GLY A 177 -8.88 -41.29 -46.01
N ILE A 178 -7.92 -40.39 -46.21
CA ILE A 178 -7.41 -40.04 -47.52
C ILE A 178 -6.50 -41.21 -47.88
N ASP A 179 -6.91 -42.02 -48.86
CA ASP A 179 -6.09 -43.10 -49.42
C ASP A 179 -4.82 -42.47 -50.02
N GLY A 180 -3.83 -42.20 -49.18
CA GLY A 180 -2.45 -42.25 -49.63
C GLY A 180 -2.18 -43.70 -49.95
N GLU A 181 -1.77 -43.97 -51.19
CA GLU A 181 -1.10 -45.23 -51.54
C GLU A 181 -0.20 -45.61 -50.36
N ASP A 182 -0.26 -46.87 -49.91
CA ASP A 182 0.56 -47.42 -48.84
C ASP A 182 2.04 -47.18 -49.19
N GLU A 183 2.54 -45.98 -48.92
CA GLU A 183 3.92 -45.58 -49.05
C GLU A 183 4.60 -46.31 -47.91
N ASP A 184 5.15 -47.48 -48.24
CA ASP A 184 5.77 -48.40 -47.31
C ASP A 184 6.71 -47.59 -46.40
N LEU A 185 6.82 -47.97 -45.13
CA LEU A 185 7.80 -47.37 -44.22
C LEU A 185 9.22 -47.41 -44.83
N ILE A 186 9.45 -48.36 -45.74
CA ILE A 186 10.64 -48.50 -46.58
C ILE A 186 10.77 -47.36 -47.59
N GLU A 187 9.69 -46.88 -48.20
CA GLU A 187 9.69 -45.74 -49.12
C GLU A 187 9.87 -44.40 -48.40
N VAL A 188 9.35 -44.26 -47.16
CA VAL A 188 9.66 -43.11 -46.30
C VAL A 188 11.10 -43.16 -45.81
N ILE A 189 11.62 -44.35 -45.45
CA ILE A 189 13.04 -44.56 -45.14
C ILE A 189 13.88 -44.33 -46.39
N ASP A 190 13.46 -44.73 -47.59
CA ASP A 190 14.16 -44.48 -48.85
C ASP A 190 14.09 -43.02 -49.26
N LYS A 191 13.02 -42.28 -48.94
CA LYS A 191 12.97 -40.82 -49.06
C LYS A 191 13.85 -40.14 -48.02
N LEU A 192 13.93 -40.62 -46.78
CA LEU A 192 14.87 -40.15 -45.76
C LEU A 192 16.32 -40.48 -46.12
N THR A 193 16.54 -41.64 -46.74
CA THR A 193 17.85 -42.09 -47.22
C THR A 193 18.20 -41.32 -48.50
N ALA A 194 17.25 -40.99 -49.37
CA ALA A 194 17.40 -40.14 -50.54
C ALA A 194 17.56 -38.65 -50.18
N SER A 195 16.92 -38.17 -49.11
CA SER A 195 17.13 -36.83 -48.54
C SER A 195 18.45 -36.76 -47.78
N ALA A 196 18.87 -37.83 -47.10
CA ALA A 196 20.21 -37.97 -46.53
C ALA A 196 21.28 -38.18 -47.61
N PHE A 197 20.97 -38.83 -48.74
CA PHE A 197 21.79 -38.92 -49.95
C PHE A 197 21.77 -37.62 -50.75
N GLY A 198 20.72 -36.82 -50.65
CA GLY A 198 20.60 -35.48 -51.22
C GLY A 198 21.38 -34.48 -50.38
N LEU A 199 21.33 -34.58 -49.05
CA LEU A 199 22.19 -33.83 -48.13
C LEU A 199 23.65 -34.27 -48.26
N LYS A 200 23.88 -35.58 -48.39
CA LYS A 200 25.19 -36.16 -48.74
C LYS A 200 25.58 -35.82 -50.17
N GLY A 201 24.67 -35.55 -51.10
CA GLY A 201 24.96 -35.11 -52.47
C GLY A 201 25.20 -33.61 -52.58
N VAL A 202 24.64 -32.81 -51.68
CA VAL A 202 24.99 -31.40 -51.46
C VAL A 202 26.33 -31.30 -50.70
N TRP A 203 26.57 -32.21 -49.75
CA TRP A 203 27.83 -32.34 -49.02
C TRP A 203 28.94 -32.94 -49.89
N ASP A 204 28.65 -33.96 -50.69
CA ASP A 204 29.55 -34.61 -51.65
C ASP A 204 29.68 -33.78 -52.92
N GLY A 205 28.69 -32.96 -53.29
CA GLY A 205 28.82 -31.92 -54.33
C GLY A 205 29.70 -30.76 -53.86
N ASN A 206 29.63 -30.38 -52.58
CA ASN A 206 30.64 -29.50 -51.97
C ASN A 206 32.00 -30.20 -51.81
N ARG A 207 32.03 -31.53 -51.64
CA ARG A 207 33.25 -32.34 -51.60
C ARG A 207 33.84 -32.57 -52.99
N GLU A 208 33.03 -32.61 -54.04
CA GLU A 208 33.38 -32.70 -55.45
C GLU A 208 33.83 -31.33 -55.94
N HIS A 209 33.27 -30.22 -55.43
CA HIS A 209 33.85 -28.89 -55.59
C HIS A 209 35.17 -28.71 -54.83
N LEU A 210 35.34 -29.33 -53.66
CA LEU A 210 36.62 -29.39 -52.95
C LEU A 210 37.62 -30.37 -53.59
N ALA A 211 37.13 -31.43 -54.25
CA ALA A 211 37.94 -32.41 -54.97
C ALA A 211 38.29 -31.93 -56.38
N THR A 212 37.45 -31.14 -57.05
CA THR A 212 37.80 -30.43 -58.28
C THR A 212 38.70 -29.24 -57.98
N LEU A 213 38.60 -28.63 -56.79
CA LEU A 213 39.62 -27.69 -56.30
C LEU A 213 40.94 -28.43 -56.03
N ASN A 214 40.91 -29.63 -55.45
CA ASN A 214 42.10 -30.44 -55.17
C ASN A 214 42.73 -31.03 -56.45
N ASP A 215 41.93 -31.49 -57.42
CA ASP A 215 42.37 -31.98 -58.72
C ASP A 215 42.80 -30.83 -59.63
N ALA A 216 42.15 -29.65 -59.53
CA ALA A 216 42.67 -28.42 -60.12
C ALA A 216 44.02 -28.07 -59.49
N ILE A 217 44.21 -28.17 -58.17
CA ILE A 217 45.51 -27.94 -57.51
C ILE A 217 46.57 -28.96 -57.95
N VAL A 218 46.21 -30.22 -58.22
CA VAL A 218 47.11 -31.27 -58.69
C VAL A 218 47.45 -31.13 -60.19
N LEU A 219 46.51 -30.71 -61.05
CA LEU A 219 46.76 -30.35 -62.45
C LEU A 219 47.57 -29.05 -62.56
N THR A 220 47.28 -28.06 -61.71
CA THR A 220 48.03 -26.79 -61.65
C THR A 220 49.47 -27.02 -61.17
N ARG A 221 49.76 -28.08 -60.40
CA ARG A 221 51.12 -28.43 -59.95
C ARG A 221 52.03 -28.92 -61.08
N ASN A 222 51.49 -29.59 -62.10
CA ASN A 222 52.26 -30.08 -63.24
C ASN A 222 52.42 -29.02 -64.34
N GLU A 223 51.51 -28.05 -64.45
CA GLU A 223 51.62 -26.91 -65.38
C GLU A 223 52.42 -25.71 -64.79
N LEU A 224 52.55 -25.63 -63.46
CA LEU A 224 53.36 -24.62 -62.73
C LEU A 224 54.88 -24.71 -62.98
N GLN A 225 55.39 -25.75 -63.64
CA GLN A 225 56.82 -25.84 -64.02
C GLN A 225 57.16 -25.12 -65.33
N GLN A 226 56.19 -24.73 -66.16
CA GLN A 226 56.44 -24.07 -67.45
C GLN A 226 56.02 -22.59 -67.51
N LEU A 227 55.41 -22.03 -66.46
CA LEU A 227 54.78 -20.69 -66.48
C LEU A 227 55.57 -19.59 -65.74
N GLY A 228 56.90 -19.68 -65.71
CA GLY A 228 57.78 -18.69 -65.06
C GLY A 228 57.73 -17.28 -65.67
N ASP A 229 57.37 -17.15 -66.95
CA ASP A 229 57.44 -15.87 -67.67
C ASP A 229 56.09 -15.11 -67.77
N VAL A 230 54.96 -15.74 -67.43
CA VAL A 230 53.64 -15.07 -67.43
C VAL A 230 53.30 -14.46 -66.05
N GLY A 231 53.89 -14.98 -64.97
CA GLY A 231 53.67 -14.51 -63.59
C GLY A 231 54.02 -13.03 -63.35
N LYS A 232 54.93 -12.46 -64.14
CA LYS A 232 55.29 -11.04 -64.03
C LYS A 232 54.20 -10.08 -64.53
N ARG A 233 53.42 -10.46 -65.55
CA ARG A 233 52.38 -9.58 -66.12
C ARG A 233 51.03 -9.68 -65.41
N VAL A 234 50.76 -10.81 -64.75
CA VAL A 234 49.55 -10.98 -63.93
C VAL A 234 49.74 -10.32 -62.55
N GLY A 235 50.96 -10.33 -61.98
CA GLY A 235 51.27 -9.63 -60.73
C GLY A 235 50.92 -8.14 -60.76
N ASP A 236 51.29 -7.43 -61.82
CA ASP A 236 51.04 -5.99 -61.95
C ASP A 236 49.54 -5.64 -62.10
N VAL A 237 48.73 -6.54 -62.69
CA VAL A 237 47.28 -6.33 -62.88
C VAL A 237 46.49 -6.77 -61.65
N LEU A 238 46.86 -7.89 -61.01
CA LEU A 238 46.21 -8.39 -59.80
C LEU A 238 46.52 -7.49 -58.60
N GLU A 239 47.76 -7.01 -58.45
CA GLU A 239 48.13 -6.06 -57.40
C GLU A 239 47.36 -4.74 -57.57
N GLY A 240 47.15 -4.27 -58.81
CA GLY A 240 46.36 -3.08 -59.11
C GLY A 240 44.86 -3.21 -58.83
N GLU A 241 44.21 -4.31 -59.20
CA GLU A 241 42.76 -4.48 -58.97
C GLU A 241 42.43 -4.94 -57.54
N LEU A 242 43.23 -5.82 -56.91
CA LEU A 242 43.01 -6.21 -55.52
C LEU A 242 43.29 -5.05 -54.56
N THR A 243 44.32 -4.22 -54.79
CA THR A 243 44.53 -3.05 -53.92
C THR A 243 43.45 -2.00 -54.11
N LYS A 244 42.84 -1.89 -55.29
CA LYS A 244 41.74 -0.95 -55.55
C LYS A 244 40.44 -1.42 -54.91
N SER A 245 40.11 -2.71 -55.03
CA SER A 245 38.95 -3.32 -54.33
C SER A 245 39.14 -3.33 -52.81
N ALA A 246 40.33 -3.68 -52.31
CA ALA A 246 40.62 -3.65 -50.88
C ALA A 246 40.56 -2.22 -50.31
N ARG A 247 41.04 -1.21 -51.04
CA ARG A 247 40.88 0.20 -50.62
C ARG A 247 39.43 0.66 -50.64
N SER A 248 38.62 0.23 -51.60
CA SER A 248 37.18 0.53 -51.61
C SER A 248 36.48 -0.07 -50.40
N LEU A 249 36.72 -1.35 -50.12
CA LEU A 249 36.10 -2.08 -49.01
C LEU A 249 36.57 -1.56 -47.64
N ILE A 250 37.84 -1.21 -47.50
CA ILE A 250 38.38 -0.54 -46.29
C ILE A 250 37.80 0.87 -46.15
N SER A 251 37.60 1.61 -47.23
CA SER A 251 36.97 2.94 -47.20
C SER A 251 35.51 2.83 -46.77
N GLU A 252 34.75 1.88 -47.32
CA GLU A 252 33.34 1.63 -46.97
C GLU A 252 33.20 1.13 -45.53
N MET A 253 34.08 0.24 -45.06
CA MET A 253 34.11 -0.18 -43.65
C MET A 253 34.54 0.96 -42.70
N SER A 254 35.46 1.82 -43.12
CA SER A 254 35.86 3.00 -42.34
C SER A 254 34.72 4.02 -42.25
N GLU A 255 33.96 4.20 -43.33
CA GLU A 255 32.80 5.08 -43.36
C GLU A 255 31.65 4.51 -42.53
N ALA A 256 31.37 3.21 -42.65
CA ALA A 256 30.38 2.52 -41.83
C ALA A 256 30.77 2.53 -40.34
N SER A 257 32.04 2.32 -40.02
CA SER A 257 32.57 2.41 -38.65
C SER A 257 32.48 3.84 -38.10
N GLY A 258 32.77 4.86 -38.91
CA GLY A 258 32.59 6.26 -38.53
C GLY A 258 31.12 6.65 -38.31
N GLN A 259 30.21 6.12 -39.14
CA GLN A 259 28.77 6.27 -38.96
C GLN A 259 28.27 5.55 -37.69
N LEU A 260 28.82 4.38 -37.38
CA LEU A 260 28.49 3.64 -36.17
C LEU A 260 29.03 4.33 -34.91
N SER A 261 30.25 4.87 -34.96
CA SER A 261 30.85 5.68 -33.90
C SER A 261 30.05 6.95 -33.63
N THR A 262 29.61 7.65 -34.69
CA THR A 262 28.77 8.85 -34.53
C THR A 262 27.35 8.53 -34.07
N GLN A 263 26.80 7.37 -34.43
CA GLN A 263 25.55 6.86 -33.84
C GLN A 263 25.73 6.54 -32.35
N TYR A 264 26.86 5.92 -31.99
CA TYR A 264 27.17 5.58 -30.60
C TYR A 264 27.36 6.84 -29.74
N GLU A 265 28.12 7.83 -30.21
CA GLU A 265 28.27 9.13 -29.54
C GLU A 265 26.92 9.87 -29.39
N ARG A 266 26.05 9.80 -30.40
CA ARG A 266 24.70 10.39 -30.31
C ARG A 266 23.84 9.66 -29.28
N LEU A 267 23.92 8.34 -29.23
CA LEU A 267 23.18 7.53 -28.27
C LEU A 267 23.69 7.78 -26.84
N GLU A 268 25.00 7.83 -26.65
CA GLU A 268 25.65 8.12 -25.37
C GLU A 268 25.30 9.53 -24.88
N LYS A 269 25.35 10.54 -25.77
CA LYS A 269 24.91 11.90 -25.44
C LYS A 269 23.43 11.97 -25.08
N ALA A 270 22.57 11.25 -25.79
CA ALA A 270 21.13 11.17 -25.47
C ALA A 270 20.88 10.45 -24.14
N MET A 271 21.65 9.42 -23.82
CA MET A 271 21.60 8.70 -22.54
C MET A 271 22.07 9.60 -21.39
N LEU A 272 23.17 10.33 -21.56
CA LEU A 272 23.68 11.30 -20.58
C LEU A 272 22.69 12.44 -20.34
N GLU A 273 22.06 12.98 -21.39
CA GLU A 273 20.99 13.98 -21.24
C GLU A 273 19.76 13.41 -20.52
N ARG A 274 19.42 12.14 -20.77
CA ARG A 274 18.31 11.47 -20.09
C ARG A 274 18.62 11.20 -18.63
N HIS A 275 19.85 10.79 -18.30
CA HIS A 275 20.33 10.63 -16.93
C HIS A 275 20.33 11.96 -16.18
N ALA A 276 20.86 13.02 -16.79
CA ALA A 276 20.83 14.36 -16.18
C ALA A 276 19.39 14.87 -15.93
N LYS A 277 18.44 14.56 -16.83
CA LYS A 277 17.01 14.86 -16.62
C LYS A 277 16.39 14.02 -15.50
N LEU A 278 16.76 12.74 -15.41
CA LEU A 278 16.33 11.85 -14.32
C LEU A 278 16.86 12.33 -12.97
N ASP A 279 18.14 12.71 -12.90
CA ASP A 279 18.76 13.23 -11.68
C ASP A 279 18.13 14.56 -11.25
N ALA A 280 17.85 15.46 -12.22
CA ALA A 280 17.15 16.71 -11.95
C ALA A 280 15.72 16.46 -11.43
N SER A 281 14.99 15.51 -12.03
CA SER A 281 13.65 15.11 -11.58
C SER A 281 13.69 14.44 -10.20
N GLN A 282 14.69 13.61 -9.93
CA GLN A 282 14.87 12.96 -8.63
C GLN A 282 15.23 13.98 -7.54
N ALA A 283 16.04 14.99 -7.86
CA ALA A 283 16.33 16.10 -6.95
C ALA A 283 15.08 16.93 -6.65
N GLU A 284 14.24 17.20 -7.66
CA GLU A 284 12.95 17.88 -7.48
C GLU A 284 11.99 17.07 -6.59
N VAL A 285 11.86 15.77 -6.84
CA VAL A 285 11.05 14.86 -6.00
C VAL A 285 11.59 14.81 -4.57
N THR A 286 12.90 14.77 -4.38
CA THR A 286 13.52 14.79 -3.04
C THR A 286 13.23 16.10 -2.31
N GLY A 287 13.27 17.23 -3.02
CA GLY A 287 12.87 18.54 -2.47
C GLY A 287 11.39 18.58 -2.08
N LEU A 288 10.50 18.05 -2.93
CA LEU A 288 9.07 17.93 -2.62
C LEU A 288 8.81 17.04 -1.39
N VAL A 289 9.52 15.91 -1.27
CA VAL A 289 9.44 15.05 -0.07
C VAL A 289 9.95 15.78 1.18
N GLY A 290 11.01 16.57 1.07
CA GLY A 290 11.50 17.43 2.15
C GLY A 290 10.44 18.44 2.61
N THR A 291 9.86 19.19 1.68
CA THR A 291 8.78 20.16 2.00
C THR A 291 7.55 19.48 2.59
N LEU A 292 7.16 18.30 2.10
CA LEU A 292 6.07 17.53 2.68
C LEU A 292 6.37 17.10 4.13
N THR A 293 7.62 16.71 4.41
CA THR A 293 8.08 16.35 5.75
C THR A 293 8.03 17.55 6.70
N GLU A 294 8.42 18.74 6.24
CA GLU A 294 8.28 19.99 7.01
C GLU A 294 6.81 20.32 7.30
N VAL A 295 5.92 20.16 6.32
CA VAL A 295 4.47 20.35 6.49
C VAL A 295 3.91 19.37 7.52
N ILE A 296 4.27 18.08 7.44
CA ILE A 296 3.84 17.07 8.42
C ILE A 296 4.31 17.43 9.82
N THR A 297 5.58 17.83 9.96
CA THR A 297 6.15 18.25 11.25
C THR A 297 5.46 19.50 11.79
N GLY A 298 5.13 20.45 10.91
CA GLY A 298 4.34 21.63 11.26
C GLY A 298 2.92 21.29 11.74
N ILE A 299 2.24 20.37 11.05
CA ILE A 299 0.91 19.88 11.44
C ILE A 299 0.98 19.18 12.80
N GLN A 300 1.99 18.34 13.04
CA GLN A 300 2.19 17.69 14.34
C GLN A 300 2.41 18.72 15.46
N SER A 301 3.23 19.74 15.23
CA SER A 301 3.42 20.82 16.21
C SER A 301 2.13 21.59 16.50
N ILE A 302 1.30 21.85 15.49
CA ILE A 302 -0.01 22.47 15.68
C ILE A 302 -0.94 21.54 16.46
N HIS A 303 -0.93 20.25 16.15
CA HIS A 303 -1.72 19.24 16.88
C HIS A 303 -1.36 19.20 18.35
N ASP A 304 -0.07 19.15 18.69
CA ASP A 304 0.41 19.15 20.08
C ASP A 304 -0.02 20.42 20.83
N LYS A 305 0.11 21.59 20.19
CA LYS A 305 -0.39 22.86 20.76
C LYS A 305 -1.91 22.83 20.98
N PHE A 306 -2.66 22.21 20.07
CA PHE A 306 -4.10 22.08 20.21
C PHE A 306 -4.47 21.15 21.37
N VAL A 307 -3.77 20.03 21.53
CA VAL A 307 -3.95 19.11 22.67
C VAL A 307 -3.67 19.83 24.00
N ILE A 308 -2.53 20.53 24.12
CA ILE A 308 -2.20 21.31 25.32
C ILE A 308 -3.28 22.36 25.62
N THR A 309 -3.77 23.05 24.58
CA THR A 309 -4.82 24.07 24.74
C THR A 309 -6.15 23.44 25.17
N ALA A 310 -6.52 22.29 24.61
CA ALA A 310 -7.72 21.56 24.97
C ALA A 310 -7.66 21.03 26.42
N GLU A 311 -6.51 20.51 26.85
CA GLU A 311 -6.28 20.10 28.25
C GLU A 311 -6.38 21.29 29.20
N LYS A 312 -5.81 22.44 28.84
CA LYS A 312 -5.92 23.67 29.61
C LYS A 312 -7.39 24.10 29.76
N ILE A 313 -8.13 24.18 28.66
CA ILE A 313 -9.57 24.52 28.68
C ILE A 313 -10.36 23.52 29.51
N SER A 314 -10.05 22.22 29.42
CA SER A 314 -10.69 21.18 30.23
C SER A 314 -10.44 21.41 31.73
N SER A 315 -9.20 21.74 32.10
CA SER A 315 -8.83 22.04 33.49
C SER A 315 -9.50 23.31 34.03
N GLU A 316 -9.60 24.35 33.20
CA GLU A 316 -10.26 25.62 33.55
C GLU A 316 -11.77 25.42 33.70
N ASN A 317 -12.39 24.63 32.80
CA ASN A 317 -13.80 24.26 32.92
C ASN A 317 -14.06 23.42 34.17
N ALA A 318 -13.21 22.47 34.52
CA ALA A 318 -13.34 21.70 35.75
C ALA A 318 -13.25 22.59 37.00
N ALA A 319 -12.33 23.57 37.00
CA ALA A 319 -12.21 24.56 38.07
C ALA A 319 -13.45 25.45 38.17
N LEU A 320 -13.98 25.93 37.03
CA LEU A 320 -15.21 26.72 36.98
C LEU A 320 -16.42 25.95 37.50
N VAL A 321 -16.58 24.69 37.09
CA VAL A 321 -17.67 23.82 37.58
C VAL A 321 -17.56 23.61 39.09
N SER A 322 -16.35 23.40 39.62
CA SER A 322 -16.10 23.30 41.06
C SER A 322 -16.47 24.60 41.79
N SER A 323 -16.05 25.75 41.27
CA SER A 323 -16.39 27.08 41.83
C SER A 323 -17.89 27.34 41.83
N LEU A 324 -18.56 27.05 40.71
CA LEU A 324 -20.03 27.16 40.61
C LEU A 324 -20.74 26.21 41.58
N GLY A 325 -20.21 25.01 41.79
CA GLY A 325 -20.70 24.07 42.80
C GLY A 325 -20.58 24.64 44.21
N ALA A 326 -19.43 25.25 44.54
CA ALA A 326 -19.20 25.91 45.82
C ALA A 326 -20.14 27.12 46.02
N GLU A 327 -20.31 27.97 45.00
CA GLU A 327 -21.25 29.09 45.04
C GLU A 327 -22.70 28.62 45.17
N ARG A 328 -23.10 27.56 44.47
CA ARG A 328 -24.44 26.97 44.59
C ARG A 328 -24.68 26.43 46.00
N ASN A 329 -23.69 25.78 46.60
CA ASN A 329 -23.78 25.32 47.98
C ASN A 329 -23.87 26.50 48.96
N ALA A 330 -23.06 27.55 48.78
CA ALA A 330 -23.14 28.76 49.59
C ALA A 330 -24.51 29.46 49.45
N SER A 331 -25.04 29.54 48.22
CA SER A 331 -26.39 30.04 47.95
C SER A 331 -27.47 29.18 48.62
N GLY A 332 -27.31 27.85 48.62
CA GLY A 332 -28.18 26.93 49.36
C GLY A 332 -28.17 27.18 50.86
N ILE A 333 -26.99 27.37 51.46
CA ILE A 333 -26.84 27.71 52.88
C ILE A 333 -27.50 29.06 53.19
N LEU A 334 -27.30 30.07 52.34
CA LEU A 334 -27.93 31.38 52.51
C LEU A 334 -29.46 31.29 52.41
N ARG A 335 -30.01 30.53 51.46
CA ARG A 335 -31.45 30.27 51.38
C ARG A 335 -31.97 29.56 52.63
N GLY A 336 -31.24 28.59 53.16
CA GLY A 336 -31.56 27.93 54.42
C GLY A 336 -31.62 28.91 55.60
N LYS A 337 -30.62 29.79 55.72
CA LYS A 337 -30.61 30.85 56.75
C LYS A 337 -31.74 31.86 56.58
N VAL A 338 -32.07 32.24 55.34
CA VAL A 338 -33.20 33.15 55.08
C VAL A 338 -34.52 32.49 55.52
N ALA A 339 -34.74 31.21 55.19
CA ALA A 339 -35.92 30.49 55.63
C ALA A 339 -36.00 30.34 57.17
N GLU A 340 -34.86 30.14 57.84
CA GLU A 340 -34.77 30.12 59.30
C GLU A 340 -35.13 31.48 59.92
N LEU A 341 -34.58 32.57 59.37
CA LEU A 341 -34.90 33.93 59.80
C LEU A 341 -36.36 34.33 59.51
N GLU A 342 -36.93 33.88 58.40
CA GLU A 342 -38.37 34.05 58.10
C GLU A 342 -39.22 33.31 59.13
N GLY A 343 -38.88 32.06 59.46
CA GLY A 343 -39.55 31.30 60.52
C GLY A 343 -39.44 31.95 61.90
N GLU A 344 -38.28 32.49 62.26
CA GLU A 344 -38.12 33.28 63.48
C GLU A 344 -38.95 34.56 63.46
N SER A 345 -39.00 35.26 62.32
CA SER A 345 -39.78 36.48 62.15
C SER A 345 -41.28 36.19 62.31
N GLU A 346 -41.79 35.13 61.69
CA GLU A 346 -43.17 34.67 61.87
C GLU A 346 -43.46 34.29 63.33
N GLY A 347 -42.51 33.63 64.00
CA GLY A 347 -42.60 33.31 65.43
C GLY A 347 -42.68 34.55 66.30
N ARG A 348 -41.83 35.55 66.06
CA ARG A 348 -41.87 36.85 66.74
C ARG A 348 -43.17 37.60 66.45
N GLN A 349 -43.67 37.56 65.21
CA GLN A 349 -44.93 38.19 64.85
C GLN A 349 -46.12 37.56 65.59
N LYS A 350 -46.14 36.22 65.73
CA LYS A 350 -47.14 35.52 66.57
C LYS A 350 -47.05 35.94 68.04
N GLN A 351 -45.86 36.02 68.60
CA GLN A 351 -45.67 36.49 69.98
C GLN A 351 -46.13 37.93 70.18
N ILE A 352 -45.85 38.82 69.22
CA ILE A 352 -46.34 40.20 69.24
C ILE A 352 -47.88 40.22 69.19
N ASN A 353 -48.50 39.42 68.35
CA ASN A 353 -49.97 39.33 68.28
C ASN A 353 -50.57 38.81 69.60
N GLU A 354 -49.99 37.77 70.20
CA GLU A 354 -50.43 37.28 71.52
C GLU A 354 -50.25 38.33 72.62
N LEU A 355 -49.15 39.09 72.60
CA LEU A 355 -48.91 40.19 73.53
C LEU A 355 -49.93 41.32 73.34
N MET A 356 -50.26 41.68 72.11
CA MET A 356 -51.30 42.67 71.79
C MET A 356 -52.67 42.23 72.30
N GLU A 357 -52.99 40.95 72.18
CA GLU A 357 -54.25 40.38 72.70
C GLU A 357 -54.28 40.37 74.23
N LYS A 358 -53.14 40.08 74.89
CA LYS A 358 -52.99 40.23 76.34
C LYS A 358 -53.13 41.68 76.79
N ILE A 359 -52.52 42.64 76.08
CA ILE A 359 -52.66 44.07 76.39
C ILE A 359 -54.13 44.47 76.26
N LYS A 360 -54.83 44.02 75.22
CA LYS A 360 -56.25 44.30 75.04
C LYS A 360 -57.11 43.76 76.18
N THR A 361 -56.87 42.53 76.63
CA THR A 361 -57.62 41.97 77.77
C THR A 361 -57.31 42.69 79.08
N VAL A 362 -56.07 43.15 79.28
CA VAL A 362 -55.68 43.99 80.42
C VAL A 362 -56.37 45.36 80.35
N ASP A 363 -56.42 46.00 79.18
CA ASP A 363 -57.11 47.28 78.98
C ASP A 363 -58.63 47.15 79.22
N GLU A 364 -59.25 46.07 78.74
CA GLU A 364 -60.67 45.77 79.02
C GLU A 364 -60.91 45.57 80.52
N ALA A 365 -60.03 44.86 81.23
CA ALA A 365 -60.10 44.69 82.68
C ALA A 365 -59.86 46.00 83.44
N PHE A 366 -58.93 46.84 82.97
CA PHE A 366 -58.65 48.15 83.54
C PHE A 366 -59.84 49.09 83.37
N ASN A 367 -60.42 49.17 82.17
CA ASN A 367 -61.60 49.98 81.89
C ASN A 367 -62.79 49.56 82.75
N LYS A 368 -63.03 48.24 82.89
CA LYS A 368 -64.07 47.72 83.79
C LYS A 368 -63.84 48.16 85.24
N ARG A 369 -62.59 48.13 85.71
CA ARG A 369 -62.24 48.58 87.06
C ARG A 369 -62.40 50.09 87.25
N VAL A 370 -62.13 50.88 86.21
CA VAL A 370 -62.37 52.34 86.22
C VAL A 370 -63.88 52.63 86.29
N ASP A 371 -64.70 51.90 85.55
CA ASP A 371 -66.16 52.02 85.61
C ASP A 371 -66.71 51.62 86.98
N ASP A 372 -66.23 50.51 87.56
CA ASP A 372 -66.60 50.09 88.92
C ASP A 372 -66.24 51.18 89.96
N LEU A 373 -65.04 51.76 89.85
CA LEU A 373 -64.60 52.87 90.72
C LEU A 373 -65.45 54.13 90.54
N ARG A 374 -65.92 54.41 89.31
CA ARG A 374 -66.80 55.54 89.04
C ARG A 374 -68.17 55.34 89.71
N ILE A 375 -68.72 54.13 89.63
CA ILE A 375 -69.99 53.76 90.30
C ILE A 375 -69.85 53.91 91.83
N ASP A 376 -68.75 53.42 92.40
CA ASP A 376 -68.48 53.55 93.84
C ASP A 376 -68.30 55.02 94.26
N ASN A 377 -67.65 55.84 93.44
CA ASN A 377 -67.48 57.26 93.73
C ASN A 377 -68.83 58.03 93.66
N GLU A 378 -69.70 57.71 92.70
CA GLU A 378 -71.07 58.24 92.64
C GLU A 378 -71.90 57.83 93.87
N ARG A 379 -71.71 56.60 94.39
CA ARG A 379 -72.35 56.14 95.63
C ARG A 379 -71.84 56.92 96.85
N LEU A 380 -70.52 57.04 96.99
CA LEU A 380 -69.88 57.79 98.08
C LEU A 380 -70.28 59.27 98.07
N SER A 381 -70.37 59.88 96.89
CA SER A 381 -70.81 61.28 96.74
C SER A 381 -72.26 61.47 97.22
N LYS A 382 -73.17 60.54 96.91
CA LYS A 382 -74.54 60.54 97.47
C LYS A 382 -74.57 60.41 98.99
N GLU A 383 -73.78 59.51 99.56
CA GLU A 383 -73.67 59.32 101.02
C GLU A 383 -73.12 60.58 101.71
N LEU A 384 -72.17 61.28 101.07
CA LEU A 384 -71.55 62.49 101.62
C LEU A 384 -72.52 63.69 101.62
N ILE A 385 -73.34 63.84 100.58
CA ILE A 385 -74.42 64.86 100.53
C ILE A 385 -75.45 64.61 101.64
N GLU A 386 -75.80 63.35 101.90
CA GLU A 386 -76.75 63.00 102.96
C GLU A 386 -76.17 63.27 104.36
N MET A 387 -74.88 63.02 104.55
CA MET A 387 -74.15 63.30 105.79
C MET A 387 -73.98 64.81 106.05
N GLU A 388 -73.70 65.62 105.03
CA GLU A 388 -73.65 67.09 105.17
C GLU A 388 -75.01 67.69 105.50
N GLY A 389 -76.10 67.14 104.94
CA GLY A 389 -77.46 67.51 105.31
C GLY A 389 -77.75 67.27 106.80
N LYS A 390 -77.33 66.13 107.35
CA LYS A 390 -77.48 65.80 108.78
C LYS A 390 -76.57 66.65 109.68
N LYS A 391 -75.35 66.98 109.24
CA LYS A 391 -74.41 67.84 109.97
C LYS A 391 -74.90 69.29 110.09
N ASN A 392 -75.47 69.87 109.03
CA ASN A 392 -75.94 71.25 109.05
C ASN A 392 -77.15 71.47 109.97
N VAL A 393 -77.99 70.44 110.16
CA VAL A 393 -79.09 70.47 111.15
C VAL A 393 -78.52 70.44 112.58
N ALA A 394 -77.54 69.57 112.85
CA ALA A 394 -76.94 69.45 114.18
C ALA A 394 -76.16 70.70 114.63
N VAL A 395 -75.52 71.44 113.71
CA VAL A 395 -74.81 72.69 114.04
C VAL A 395 -75.78 73.83 114.40
N ARG A 396 -76.95 73.86 113.76
CA ARG A 396 -77.97 74.88 114.03
C ARG A 396 -78.60 74.73 115.43
N ASP A 397 -78.78 73.50 115.90
CA ASP A 397 -79.27 73.20 117.25
C ASP A 397 -78.22 73.50 118.35
N ALA A 398 -76.92 73.40 118.01
CA ALA A 398 -75.83 73.71 118.93
C ALA A 398 -75.66 75.23 119.17
N ASP A 399 -75.86 76.07 118.15
CA ASP A 399 -75.75 77.53 118.29
C ASP A 399 -76.90 78.15 119.10
N GLU A 400 -78.11 77.59 119.02
CA GLU A 400 -79.24 78.01 119.87
C GLU A 400 -79.03 77.68 121.36
N SER A 401 -78.30 76.60 121.64
CA SER A 401 -77.97 76.15 123.00
C SER A 401 -76.88 77.03 123.64
N ARG A 402 -75.95 77.56 122.85
CA ARG A 402 -74.83 78.39 123.33
C ARG A 402 -75.26 79.82 123.70
N GLY A 403 -76.22 80.40 122.97
CA GLY A 403 -76.78 81.73 123.27
C GLY A 403 -77.61 81.79 124.56
N LYS A 404 -78.12 80.65 125.06
CA LYS A 404 -78.83 80.55 126.35
C LYS A 404 -77.87 80.44 127.54
N ALA A 405 -76.69 79.84 127.34
CA ALA A 405 -75.66 79.70 128.38
C ALA A 405 -74.99 81.04 128.72
N GLU A 406 -74.63 81.87 127.74
CA GLU A 406 -74.01 83.20 127.97
C GLU A 406 -74.93 84.20 128.69
N LYS A 407 -76.26 84.06 128.55
CA LYS A 407 -77.24 84.90 129.27
C LYS A 407 -77.39 84.48 130.74
N ALA A 408 -77.16 83.21 131.08
CA ALA A 408 -77.19 82.73 132.46
C ALA A 408 -75.92 83.13 133.24
N GLU A 409 -74.76 83.16 132.57
CA GLU A 409 -73.47 83.51 133.18
C GLU A 409 -73.40 85.00 133.56
N LYS A 410 -73.89 85.90 132.71
CA LYS A 410 -74.01 87.35 133.01
C LYS A 410 -75.02 87.70 134.12
N LEU A 411 -75.98 86.81 134.41
CA LEU A 411 -76.94 86.98 135.51
C LEU A 411 -76.34 86.53 136.86
N LEU A 412 -75.54 85.46 136.86
CA LEU A 412 -74.85 84.98 138.06
C LEU A 412 -73.75 85.94 138.54
N GLU A 413 -73.05 86.60 137.61
CA GLU A 413 -72.01 87.58 137.95
C GLU A 413 -72.59 88.87 138.57
N LYS A 414 -73.81 89.27 138.18
CA LYS A 414 -74.56 90.39 138.78
C LYS A 414 -75.12 90.10 140.18
N ILE A 415 -75.43 88.83 140.50
CA ILE A 415 -75.91 88.44 141.83
C ILE A 415 -74.73 88.35 142.82
N ARG A 416 -73.55 87.91 142.35
CA ARG A 416 -72.36 87.77 143.20
C ARG A 416 -71.78 89.12 143.67
N SER A 417 -71.97 90.20 142.91
CA SER A 417 -71.54 91.55 143.32
C SER A 417 -72.51 92.27 144.27
N ALA A 418 -73.66 91.67 144.63
CA ALA A 418 -74.70 92.31 145.45
C ALA A 418 -74.73 91.84 146.92
N PHE A 419 -74.00 90.78 147.29
CA PHE A 419 -73.94 90.28 148.67
C PHE A 419 -72.49 90.14 149.15
N ASN A 420 -71.96 91.23 149.72
CA ASN A 420 -70.78 91.25 150.57
C ASN A 420 -71.10 90.63 151.94
N ILE A 421 -70.65 89.39 152.17
CA ILE A 421 -69.97 88.90 153.40
C ILE A 421 -68.84 87.98 152.94
#